data_AF-A0A7S3AZ59-F1
#
_entry.id   AF-A0A7S3AZ59-F1
#
_cell.length_a   1.000
_cell.length_b   1.000
_cell.length_c   1.000
_cell.angle_alpha   90.00
_cell.angle_beta   90.00
_cell.angle_gamma   90.00
#
_symmetry.space_group_name_H-M   'P 1'
#
loop_
_entity.id
_entity.type
_entity.pdbx_description
1 polymer ?
#
loop_
_entity_poly.entity_id
_entity_poly.type
_entity_poly.pdbx_seq_one_letter_code
_entity_poly.pdbx_strand_id
1 'polypeptide(L)'
;MGGAGSKCCGGASTPGKDPADKYLDDIEYKKLKIEGIDSVLEPAFDILATAVNVNNTLWQTVDTVKLVGAVLMGAMEPEIVIKESDVKFLINKEDDASGEKIPVAEMLGGTGAETVTLKSETDYKKVTETPDALAAIEAANAALLSLNNTLKEASMVGVSKSDGNRLKAIVGDVGDDAAQQKQVADAKSAIIGFNNTFFKVKLQLIQMQLKNGLGEAISEMIANIKKLVSDIKPTLKVNLAKIPEGELELIPDLGVSVQKIANTCPKKVKKCLDALFGEKFLTTGDPMSEGGLVATLIDTAKQCAELMSKFNEVKDGITALTSDPSALVEQAKEAGMDPMTAMKFPGKVTANVKQALQTPLILASLFKTIKDVAGELSSGLTGAAGAAADAAP
;
A
#
# COMPACT_ATOMS: atom_id res chain seq x y z
N MET A 1 39.35 -2.11 39.80
CA MET A 1 38.10 -2.77 40.24
C MET A 1 37.01 -2.21 39.34
N GLY A 2 36.67 -2.85 38.23
CA GLY A 2 35.65 -3.90 38.14
C GLY A 2 34.29 -3.22 37.89
N GLY A 3 33.55 -3.41 36.80
CA GLY A 3 33.66 -4.41 35.74
C GLY A 3 32.86 -4.03 34.49
N ALA A 4 33.04 -4.88 33.48
CA ALA A 4 32.50 -4.78 32.13
C ALA A 4 31.12 -5.45 31.98
N GLY A 5 30.44 -5.13 30.86
CA GLY A 5 29.32 -5.86 30.28
C GLY A 5 28.23 -4.89 29.79
N SER A 6 27.81 -4.82 28.53
CA SER A 6 28.01 -5.69 27.37
C SER A 6 27.78 -4.88 26.08
N LYS A 7 28.53 -5.22 25.02
CA LYS A 7 28.28 -4.86 23.63
C LYS A 7 27.27 -5.82 22.99
N CYS A 8 26.75 -5.41 21.82
CA CYS A 8 26.08 -6.18 20.76
C CYS A 8 24.57 -6.41 21.01
N CYS A 9 23.65 -6.20 20.07
CA CYS A 9 23.70 -6.53 18.63
C CYS A 9 22.96 -5.49 17.77
N GLY A 10 23.39 -5.38 16.51
CA GLY A 10 22.82 -4.48 15.51
C GLY A 10 21.36 -4.75 15.23
N GLY A 11 20.55 -3.70 15.34
CA GLY A 11 19.33 -3.62 14.57
C GLY A 11 19.75 -3.47 13.12
N ALA A 12 19.47 -4.48 12.29
CA ALA A 12 19.34 -4.25 10.87
C ALA A 12 18.28 -3.14 10.76
N SER A 13 18.73 -1.93 10.45
CA SER A 13 17.84 -0.84 10.11
C SER A 13 17.04 -1.32 8.91
N THR A 14 15.77 -1.65 9.13
CA THR A 14 14.76 -1.67 8.07
C THR A 14 15.02 -0.41 7.25
N PRO A 15 15.34 -0.49 5.95
CA PRO A 15 15.55 0.71 5.18
C PRO A 15 14.29 1.55 5.33
N GLY A 16 14.47 2.77 5.85
CA GLY A 16 13.37 3.67 6.08
C GLY A 16 12.64 3.86 4.75
N LYS A 17 11.35 3.52 4.72
CA LYS A 17 10.46 4.00 3.66
C LYS A 17 10.69 5.51 3.59
N ASP A 18 10.99 6.04 2.41
CA ASP A 18 11.13 7.49 2.24
C ASP A 18 9.88 8.13 2.85
N PRO A 19 9.98 9.04 3.83
CA PRO A 19 8.83 9.66 4.47
C PRO A 19 7.83 10.25 3.46
N ALA A 20 8.28 10.61 2.26
CA ALA A 20 7.43 11.08 1.18
C ALA A 20 6.55 9.98 0.53
N ASP A 21 6.77 8.68 0.79
CA ASP A 21 5.95 7.56 0.28
C ASP A 21 4.65 7.33 1.07
N LYS A 22 4.42 8.10 2.14
CA LYS A 22 3.21 8.03 2.95
C LYS A 22 2.00 8.53 2.16
N TYR A 23 0.90 7.79 2.22
CA TYR A 23 -0.37 8.15 1.60
C TYR A 23 -1.20 9.08 2.49
N LEU A 24 -1.10 8.87 3.80
CA LEU A 24 -1.56 9.81 4.83
C LEU A 24 -0.35 10.34 5.59
N ASP A 25 -0.33 11.65 5.80
CA ASP A 25 0.68 12.34 6.62
C ASP A 25 0.60 11.87 8.09
N ASP A 26 1.74 11.93 8.78
CA ASP A 26 1.77 11.69 10.23
C ASP A 26 0.92 12.74 10.95
N ILE A 27 0.18 12.28 11.95
CA ILE A 27 -0.64 13.15 12.78
C ILE A 27 0.22 13.57 13.98
N GLU A 28 0.56 14.85 14.05
CA GLU A 28 1.20 15.41 15.24
C GLU A 28 0.17 15.83 16.29
N TYR A 29 0.33 15.35 17.52
CA TYR A 29 -0.47 15.82 18.64
C TYR A 29 0.03 17.16 19.17
N LYS A 30 -0.85 18.17 19.17
CA LYS A 30 -0.62 19.42 19.89
C LYS A 30 -1.31 19.35 21.26
N LYS A 31 -0.50 19.27 22.33
CA LYS A 31 -0.98 19.26 23.72
C LYS A 31 -1.88 20.46 24.01
N LEU A 32 -3.01 20.22 24.66
CA LEU A 32 -3.93 21.27 25.10
C LEU A 32 -3.49 21.88 26.43
N LYS A 33 -2.48 21.30 27.08
CA LYS A 33 -1.90 21.69 28.38
C LYS A 33 -2.88 21.54 29.54
N ILE A 34 -3.81 20.59 29.42
CA ILE A 34 -4.76 20.24 30.47
C ILE A 34 -4.56 18.78 30.80
N GLU A 35 -4.04 18.50 31.98
CA GLU A 35 -3.63 17.16 32.40
C GLU A 35 -4.75 16.13 32.25
N GLY A 36 -5.99 16.49 32.59
CA GLY A 36 -7.16 15.59 32.45
C GLY A 36 -7.55 15.27 30.99
N ILE A 37 -7.28 16.17 30.04
CA ILE A 37 -7.57 15.94 28.62
C ILE A 37 -6.36 15.30 27.94
N ASP A 38 -5.16 15.84 28.17
CA ASP A 38 -3.92 15.39 27.53
C ASP A 38 -3.55 13.96 27.95
N SER A 39 -3.80 13.57 29.21
CA SER A 39 -3.54 12.19 29.68
C SER A 39 -4.37 11.12 28.97
N VAL A 40 -5.49 11.51 28.33
CA VAL A 40 -6.36 10.59 27.60
C VAL A 40 -6.25 10.77 26.08
N LEU A 41 -6.01 12.00 25.60
CA LEU A 41 -5.84 12.26 24.17
C LEU A 41 -4.46 11.88 23.66
N GLU A 42 -3.38 12.08 24.41
CA GLU A 42 -2.01 11.74 23.97
C GLU A 42 -1.89 10.26 23.55
N PRO A 43 -2.35 9.27 24.34
CA PRO A 43 -2.38 7.87 23.90
C PRO A 43 -3.32 7.63 22.71
N ALA A 44 -4.44 8.36 22.60
CA ALA A 44 -5.34 8.24 21.46
C ALA A 44 -4.73 8.77 20.16
N PHE A 45 -3.90 9.81 20.24
CA PHE A 45 -3.13 10.32 19.10
C PHE A 45 -2.03 9.34 18.66
N ASP A 46 -1.38 8.64 19.60
CA ASP A 46 -0.42 7.59 19.26
C ASP A 46 -1.08 6.42 18.50
N ILE A 47 -2.33 6.06 18.82
CA ILE A 47 -3.11 5.11 18.02
C ILE A 47 -3.34 5.65 16.61
N LEU A 48 -3.74 6.92 16.48
CA LEU A 48 -4.03 7.54 15.19
C LEU A 48 -2.77 7.58 14.30
N ALA A 49 -1.63 7.96 14.85
CA ALA A 49 -0.34 7.91 14.14
C ALA A 49 0.01 6.48 13.69
N THR A 50 -0.23 5.49 14.56
CA THR A 50 -0.02 4.07 14.22
C THR A 50 -1.00 3.61 13.14
N ALA A 51 -2.27 4.03 13.19
CA ALA A 51 -3.28 3.70 12.19
C ALA A 51 -2.95 4.29 10.80
N VAL A 52 -2.40 5.50 10.76
CA VAL A 52 -1.85 6.10 9.54
C VAL A 52 -0.74 5.24 8.95
N ASN A 53 0.20 4.77 9.77
CA ASN A 53 1.27 3.88 9.31
C ASN A 53 0.75 2.54 8.78
N VAL A 54 -0.19 1.91 9.49
CA VAL A 54 -0.87 0.69 9.05
C VAL A 54 -1.54 0.91 7.70
N ASN A 55 -2.29 1.99 7.54
CA ASN A 55 -2.94 2.32 6.28
C ASN A 55 -1.90 2.47 5.14
N ASN A 56 -0.84 3.24 5.36
CA ASN A 56 0.22 3.44 4.37
C ASN A 56 0.85 2.11 3.93
N THR A 57 1.11 1.20 4.87
CA THR A 57 1.66 -0.13 4.60
C THR A 57 0.66 -1.03 3.86
N LEU A 58 -0.61 -1.01 4.22
CA LEU A 58 -1.65 -1.74 3.50
C LEU A 58 -1.74 -1.31 2.04
N TRP A 59 -1.69 0.00 1.78
CA TRP A 59 -1.67 0.53 0.42
C TRP A 59 -0.47 0.01 -0.37
N GLN A 60 0.71 -0.08 0.26
CA GLN A 60 1.90 -0.65 -0.37
C GLN A 60 1.75 -2.15 -0.66
N THR A 61 1.18 -2.92 0.27
CA THR A 61 0.91 -4.34 0.06
C THR A 61 -0.05 -4.57 -1.09
N VAL A 62 -1.13 -3.78 -1.17
CA VAL A 62 -2.06 -3.89 -2.30
C VAL A 62 -1.38 -3.54 -3.63
N ASP A 63 -0.53 -2.49 -3.66
CA ASP A 63 0.24 -2.17 -4.88
C ASP A 63 1.24 -3.26 -5.24
N THR A 64 1.81 -3.95 -4.27
CA THR A 64 2.74 -5.07 -4.49
C THR A 64 2.00 -6.29 -5.02
N VAL A 65 0.85 -6.67 -4.42
CA VAL A 65 -0.05 -7.72 -4.96
C VAL A 65 -0.44 -7.39 -6.40
N LYS A 66 -0.74 -6.13 -6.66
CA LYS A 66 -1.11 -5.67 -8.00
C LYS A 66 0.04 -5.83 -8.99
N LEU A 67 1.25 -5.38 -8.61
CA LEU A 67 2.44 -5.56 -9.43
C LEU A 67 2.67 -7.04 -9.73
N VAL A 68 2.61 -7.91 -8.71
CA VAL A 68 2.71 -9.37 -8.87
C VAL A 68 1.68 -9.89 -9.88
N GLY A 69 0.41 -9.54 -9.70
CA GLY A 69 -0.67 -9.94 -10.60
C GLY A 69 -0.44 -9.47 -12.05
N ALA A 70 0.04 -8.23 -12.21
CA ALA A 70 0.33 -7.68 -13.52
C ALA A 70 1.46 -8.44 -14.22
N VAL A 71 2.55 -8.73 -13.51
CA VAL A 71 3.69 -9.45 -14.09
C VAL A 71 3.36 -10.91 -14.38
N LEU A 72 2.68 -11.60 -13.46
CA LEU A 72 2.29 -13.01 -13.64
C LEU A 72 1.39 -13.22 -14.85
N MET A 73 0.39 -12.35 -15.02
CA MET A 73 -0.61 -12.51 -16.08
C MET A 73 -0.30 -11.75 -17.36
N GLY A 74 0.83 -11.02 -17.42
CA GLY A 74 1.09 -10.08 -18.50
C GLY A 74 -0.03 -9.03 -18.61
N ALA A 75 -0.59 -8.62 -17.47
CA ALA A 75 -1.59 -7.57 -17.44
C ALA A 75 -0.98 -6.27 -17.95
N MET A 76 -1.84 -5.40 -18.45
CA MET A 76 -1.40 -4.09 -18.87
C MET A 76 -0.88 -3.31 -17.66
N GLU A 77 0.37 -2.86 -17.75
CA GLU A 77 1.05 -2.10 -16.71
C GLU A 77 0.81 -0.61 -16.95
N PRO A 78 0.08 0.08 -16.05
CA PRO A 78 -0.02 1.51 -16.15
C PRO A 78 1.28 2.15 -15.64
N GLU A 79 1.74 3.20 -16.32
CA GLU A 79 3.00 3.90 -16.06
C GLU A 79 2.77 5.40 -16.00
N ILE A 80 3.30 6.07 -14.96
CA ILE A 80 3.27 7.53 -14.88
C ILE A 80 4.51 8.07 -15.59
N VAL A 81 4.31 9.08 -16.42
CA VAL A 81 5.37 9.83 -17.08
C VAL A 81 5.24 11.30 -16.70
N ILE A 82 6.33 11.87 -16.20
CA ILE A 82 6.42 13.26 -15.77
C ILE A 82 7.24 14.00 -16.82
N LYS A 83 6.74 15.13 -17.33
CA LYS A 83 7.45 16.02 -18.24
C LYS A 83 7.35 17.44 -17.71
N GLU A 84 8.47 18.04 -17.30
CA GLU A 84 8.61 19.46 -16.87
C GLU A 84 7.43 20.02 -16.04
N SER A 85 6.32 20.41 -16.68
CA SER A 85 5.12 20.99 -16.06
C SER A 85 3.82 20.16 -16.19
N ASP A 86 3.85 18.99 -16.83
CA ASP A 86 2.67 18.14 -17.04
C ASP A 86 2.97 16.68 -16.68
N VAL A 87 1.95 16.03 -16.13
CA VAL A 87 1.94 14.59 -15.88
C VAL A 87 1.04 13.92 -16.92
N LYS A 88 1.46 12.74 -17.36
CA LYS A 88 0.61 11.81 -18.09
C LYS A 88 0.70 10.41 -17.51
N PHE A 89 -0.28 9.57 -17.82
CA PHE A 89 -0.11 8.14 -17.60
C PHE A 89 -0.34 7.34 -18.88
N LEU A 90 0.40 6.26 -19.00
CA LEU A 90 0.35 5.30 -20.08
C LEU A 90 -0.24 4.01 -19.55
N ILE A 91 -0.91 3.25 -20.40
CA ILE A 91 -1.19 1.84 -20.18
C ILE A 91 -0.35 1.10 -21.20
N ASN A 92 0.61 0.31 -20.73
CA ASN A 92 1.50 -0.45 -21.57
C ASN A 92 1.16 -1.93 -21.49
N LYS A 93 1.35 -2.65 -22.59
CA LYS A 93 1.44 -4.11 -22.57
C LYS A 93 2.90 -4.51 -22.41
N GLU A 94 3.10 -5.75 -21.97
CA GLU A 94 4.41 -6.37 -21.85
C GLU A 94 5.32 -6.14 -23.06
N ASP A 95 6.62 -6.14 -22.74
CA ASP A 95 7.72 -6.05 -23.68
C ASP A 95 7.51 -7.02 -24.85
N ASP A 96 7.69 -6.53 -26.08
CA ASP A 96 7.77 -7.41 -27.25
C ASP A 96 9.03 -8.31 -27.17
N ALA A 97 9.24 -9.16 -28.18
CA ALA A 97 10.42 -10.03 -28.23
C ALA A 97 11.77 -9.26 -28.21
N SER A 98 11.74 -7.95 -28.46
CA SER A 98 12.90 -7.05 -28.42
C SER A 98 13.11 -6.35 -27.08
N GLY A 99 12.16 -6.45 -26.14
CA GLY A 99 12.26 -5.81 -24.83
C GLY A 99 11.61 -4.43 -24.75
N GLU A 100 10.88 -3.99 -25.79
CA GLU A 100 10.20 -2.69 -25.79
C GLU A 100 8.75 -2.80 -25.30
N LYS A 101 8.38 -1.96 -24.32
CA LYS A 101 6.99 -1.79 -23.88
C LYS A 101 6.11 -1.30 -25.02
N ILE A 102 4.95 -1.93 -25.20
CA ILE A 102 3.98 -1.53 -26.22
C ILE A 102 2.92 -0.62 -25.59
N PRO A 103 2.86 0.70 -25.93
CA PRO A 103 1.78 1.55 -25.46
C PRO A 103 0.43 1.11 -26.04
N VAL A 104 -0.52 0.87 -25.14
CA VAL A 104 -1.92 0.54 -25.43
C VAL A 104 -2.77 1.80 -25.42
N ALA A 105 -2.58 2.65 -24.41
CA ALA A 105 -3.29 3.92 -24.25
C ALA A 105 -2.40 4.98 -23.59
N GLU A 106 -2.59 6.25 -23.95
CA GLU A 106 -1.93 7.41 -23.36
C GLU A 106 -2.97 8.43 -22.93
N MET A 107 -2.91 8.87 -21.67
CA MET A 107 -3.86 9.79 -21.04
C MET A 107 -3.13 11.06 -20.63
N LEU A 108 -3.57 12.21 -21.17
CA LEU A 108 -2.93 13.53 -21.01
C LEU A 108 -3.67 14.48 -20.05
N GLY A 109 -4.83 14.08 -19.53
CA GLY A 109 -5.72 14.93 -18.72
C GLY A 109 -6.77 15.64 -19.58
N GLY A 110 -7.96 15.04 -19.70
CA GLY A 110 -9.09 15.55 -20.50
C GLY A 110 -10.42 14.83 -20.18
N THR A 111 -11.50 15.18 -20.89
CA THR A 111 -12.79 14.47 -20.80
C THR A 111 -12.79 13.27 -21.74
N GLY A 112 -12.99 12.06 -21.20
CA GLY A 112 -12.97 10.80 -21.97
C GLY A 112 -11.57 10.20 -22.12
N ALA A 113 -11.48 9.01 -22.71
CA ALA A 113 -10.22 8.32 -22.99
C ALA A 113 -9.62 8.72 -24.36
N GLU A 114 -9.65 10.00 -24.73
CA GLU A 114 -9.03 10.45 -25.98
C GLU A 114 -7.50 10.29 -25.89
N THR A 115 -7.03 9.27 -26.62
CA THR A 115 -5.70 8.67 -26.59
C THR A 115 -4.90 9.10 -27.80
N VAL A 116 -3.59 9.33 -27.66
CA VAL A 116 -2.69 9.33 -28.82
C VAL A 116 -1.45 8.50 -28.55
N THR A 117 -1.54 7.20 -28.84
CA THR A 117 -0.72 6.44 -29.81
C THR A 117 -1.17 4.98 -29.71
N LEU A 118 -1.92 4.48 -30.70
CA LEU A 118 -2.43 3.11 -30.73
C LEU A 118 -1.40 2.18 -31.38
N LYS A 119 -0.87 1.20 -30.63
CA LYS A 119 -0.06 0.09 -31.20
C LYS A 119 -0.74 -1.29 -31.15
N SER A 120 -1.85 -1.45 -30.40
CA SER A 120 -2.65 -2.68 -30.35
C SER A 120 -4.15 -2.39 -30.23
N GLU A 121 -4.89 -2.54 -31.33
CA GLU A 121 -6.34 -2.28 -31.37
C GLU A 121 -7.13 -3.25 -30.48
N THR A 122 -6.72 -4.53 -30.43
CA THR A 122 -7.40 -5.55 -29.62
C THR A 122 -7.25 -5.28 -28.12
N ASP A 123 -6.06 -4.90 -27.66
CA ASP A 123 -5.85 -4.61 -26.24
C ASP A 123 -6.48 -3.28 -25.85
N TYR A 124 -6.48 -2.28 -26.75
CA TYR A 124 -7.22 -1.05 -26.55
C TYR A 124 -8.72 -1.31 -26.37
N LYS A 125 -9.33 -2.10 -27.26
CA LYS A 125 -10.75 -2.51 -27.14
C LYS A 125 -11.05 -3.19 -25.82
N LYS A 126 -10.18 -4.10 -25.35
CA LYS A 126 -10.37 -4.74 -24.02
C LYS A 126 -10.48 -3.72 -22.90
N VAL A 127 -9.66 -2.69 -22.93
CA VAL A 127 -9.64 -1.62 -21.92
C VAL A 127 -10.88 -0.74 -22.03
N THR A 128 -11.27 -0.36 -23.24
CA THR A 128 -12.38 0.58 -23.48
C THR A 128 -13.76 -0.05 -23.48
N GLU A 129 -13.88 -1.36 -23.74
CA GLU A 129 -15.16 -2.09 -23.77
C GLU A 129 -15.48 -2.76 -22.43
N THR A 130 -14.54 -2.76 -21.48
CA THR A 130 -14.79 -3.22 -20.10
C THR A 130 -15.29 -2.05 -19.25
N PRO A 131 -16.57 -2.02 -18.82
CA PRO A 131 -17.17 -0.84 -18.19
C PRO A 131 -16.41 -0.35 -16.95
N ASP A 132 -16.01 -1.26 -16.06
CA ASP A 132 -15.32 -0.88 -14.82
C ASP A 132 -13.90 -0.33 -15.09
N ALA A 133 -13.20 -0.89 -16.07
CA ALA A 133 -11.87 -0.42 -16.47
C ALA A 133 -11.95 0.95 -17.16
N LEU A 134 -12.91 1.12 -18.08
CA LEU A 134 -13.16 2.40 -18.73
C LEU A 134 -13.51 3.48 -17.70
N ALA A 135 -14.45 3.21 -16.79
CA ALA A 135 -14.85 4.15 -15.75
C ALA A 135 -13.67 4.54 -14.84
N ALA A 136 -12.81 3.58 -14.49
CA ALA A 136 -11.61 3.87 -13.71
C ALA A 136 -10.61 4.77 -14.48
N ILE A 137 -10.45 4.53 -15.78
CA ILE A 137 -9.54 5.31 -16.64
C ILE A 137 -10.07 6.73 -16.85
N GLU A 138 -11.36 6.89 -17.12
CA GLU A 138 -11.99 8.19 -17.25
C GLU A 138 -11.90 9.01 -15.96
N ALA A 139 -12.14 8.37 -14.81
CA ALA A 139 -11.98 9.02 -13.51
C ALA A 139 -10.52 9.44 -13.24
N ALA A 140 -9.55 8.60 -13.58
CA ALA A 140 -8.14 8.93 -13.46
C ALA A 140 -7.69 10.02 -14.44
N ASN A 141 -8.23 10.04 -15.66
CA ASN A 141 -7.92 11.08 -16.65
C ASN A 141 -8.52 12.44 -16.24
N ALA A 142 -9.71 12.45 -15.66
CA ALA A 142 -10.31 13.65 -15.08
C ALA A 142 -9.49 14.17 -13.88
N ALA A 143 -9.05 13.27 -12.99
CA ALA A 143 -8.17 13.65 -11.87
C ALA A 143 -6.80 14.16 -12.34
N LEU A 144 -6.26 13.58 -13.42
CA LEU A 144 -5.03 14.04 -14.06
C LEU A 144 -5.17 15.45 -14.63
N LEU A 145 -6.31 15.80 -15.24
CA LEU A 145 -6.59 17.16 -15.69
C LEU A 145 -6.57 18.14 -14.52
N SER A 146 -7.27 17.83 -13.43
CA SER A 146 -7.28 18.66 -12.22
C SER A 146 -5.87 18.83 -11.65
N LEU A 147 -5.09 17.75 -11.61
CA LEU A 147 -3.70 17.80 -11.19
C LEU A 147 -2.86 18.72 -12.07
N ASN A 148 -2.87 18.54 -13.39
CA ASN A 148 -2.05 19.34 -14.31
C ASN A 148 -2.44 20.83 -14.26
N ASN A 149 -3.73 21.15 -14.12
CA ASN A 149 -4.18 22.52 -13.92
C ASN A 149 -3.65 23.09 -12.60
N THR A 150 -3.72 22.32 -11.51
CA THR A 150 -3.23 22.75 -10.19
C THR A 150 -1.71 22.98 -10.20
N LEU A 151 -0.94 22.10 -10.85
CA LEU A 151 0.52 22.25 -10.95
C LEU A 151 0.93 23.48 -11.77
N LYS A 152 0.13 23.89 -12.77
CA LYS A 152 0.36 25.14 -13.51
C LYS A 152 0.17 26.39 -12.65
N GLU A 153 -0.76 26.33 -11.69
CA GLU A 153 -1.04 27.43 -10.77
C GLU A 153 -0.05 27.46 -9.58
N ALA A 154 0.46 26.29 -9.17
CA ALA A 154 1.38 26.12 -8.05
C ALA A 154 2.84 25.91 -8.53
N SER A 155 3.46 26.95 -9.10
CA SER A 155 4.79 26.88 -9.72
C SER A 155 5.94 26.48 -8.78
N MET A 156 5.74 26.53 -7.47
CA MET A 156 6.68 26.08 -6.43
C MET A 156 6.58 24.58 -6.12
N VAL A 157 5.61 23.87 -6.70
CA VAL A 157 5.39 22.44 -6.49
C VAL A 157 5.76 21.68 -7.75
N GLY A 158 6.90 20.99 -7.69
CA GLY A 158 7.25 19.95 -8.64
C GLY A 158 6.59 18.62 -8.29
N VAL A 159 6.73 17.64 -9.18
CA VAL A 159 6.35 16.25 -8.89
C VAL A 159 7.46 15.28 -9.26
N SER A 160 7.58 14.21 -8.49
CA SER A 160 8.42 13.06 -8.81
C SER A 160 7.62 11.77 -8.78
N LYS A 161 8.19 10.72 -9.38
CA LYS A 161 7.65 9.38 -9.30
C LYS A 161 8.30 8.63 -8.17
N SER A 162 7.49 7.97 -7.35
CA SER A 162 7.97 7.10 -6.28
C SER A 162 7.92 5.62 -6.61
N ASP A 163 8.46 4.82 -5.69
CA ASP A 163 8.37 3.36 -5.73
C ASP A 163 6.89 2.93 -5.78
N GLY A 164 6.59 1.95 -6.64
CA GLY A 164 5.20 1.54 -6.91
C GLY A 164 4.46 2.41 -7.94
N ASN A 165 5.16 3.31 -8.65
CA ASN A 165 4.61 4.11 -9.75
C ASN A 165 3.45 5.02 -9.27
N ARG A 166 3.80 5.96 -8.37
CA ARG A 166 2.92 6.99 -7.80
C ARG A 166 3.57 8.36 -7.94
N LEU A 167 2.77 9.42 -7.82
CA LEU A 167 3.28 10.79 -7.75
C LEU A 167 3.57 11.21 -6.32
N LYS A 168 4.67 11.93 -6.14
CA LYS A 168 5.05 12.66 -4.93
C LYS A 168 5.12 14.15 -5.23
N ALA A 169 4.72 14.97 -4.27
CA ALA A 169 4.95 16.41 -4.32
C ALA A 169 6.41 16.71 -3.97
N ILE A 170 7.05 17.58 -4.75
CA ILE A 170 8.32 18.21 -4.40
C ILE A 170 8.02 19.68 -4.15
N VAL A 171 8.11 20.11 -2.91
CA VAL A 171 7.72 21.45 -2.50
C VAL A 171 8.99 22.24 -2.17
N GLY A 172 9.14 23.43 -2.77
CA GLY A 172 10.16 24.39 -2.37
C GLY A 172 9.89 25.02 -1.00
N ASP A 173 10.82 25.79 -0.47
CA ASP A 173 10.57 26.57 0.76
C ASP A 173 9.56 27.69 0.46
N VAL A 174 8.40 27.66 1.12
CA VAL A 174 7.28 28.59 0.92
C VAL A 174 7.05 29.53 2.13
N GLY A 175 7.86 29.40 3.19
CA GLY A 175 7.74 30.23 4.39
C GLY A 175 6.30 30.31 4.97
N ASP A 176 5.95 31.47 5.52
CA ASP A 176 4.65 31.75 6.15
C ASP A 176 3.64 32.43 5.21
N ASP A 177 3.88 32.43 3.89
CA ASP A 177 2.93 33.03 2.94
C ASP A 177 1.68 32.15 2.82
N ALA A 178 0.56 32.65 3.35
CA ALA A 178 -0.70 31.92 3.38
C ALA A 178 -1.25 31.56 1.99
N ALA A 179 -0.96 32.34 0.95
CA ALA A 179 -1.40 32.04 -0.41
C ALA A 179 -0.55 30.90 -1.01
N GLN A 180 0.77 30.92 -0.78
CA GLN A 180 1.66 29.85 -1.21
C GLN A 180 1.40 28.54 -0.45
N GLN A 181 1.17 28.61 0.87
CA GLN A 181 0.78 27.44 1.68
C GLN A 181 -0.53 26.82 1.18
N LYS A 182 -1.51 27.64 0.80
CA LYS A 182 -2.75 27.16 0.20
C LYS A 182 -2.50 26.46 -1.15
N GLN A 183 -1.69 27.04 -2.03
CA GLN A 183 -1.35 26.43 -3.31
C GLN A 183 -0.63 25.08 -3.13
N VAL A 184 0.26 24.97 -2.15
CA VAL A 184 0.90 23.70 -1.78
C VAL A 184 -0.12 22.67 -1.30
N ALA A 185 -1.06 23.06 -0.44
CA ALA A 185 -2.10 22.17 0.06
C ALA A 185 -3.02 21.68 -1.07
N ASP A 186 -3.42 22.58 -1.97
CA ASP A 186 -4.26 22.26 -3.13
C ASP A 186 -3.53 21.30 -4.08
N ALA A 187 -2.24 21.52 -4.35
CA ALA A 187 -1.41 20.63 -5.17
C ALA A 187 -1.24 19.23 -4.54
N LYS A 188 -0.97 19.16 -3.23
CA LYS A 188 -0.91 17.88 -2.50
C LYS A 188 -2.25 17.13 -2.58
N SER A 189 -3.36 17.83 -2.39
CA SER A 189 -4.70 17.27 -2.51
C SER A 189 -4.97 16.72 -3.92
N ALA A 190 -4.58 17.46 -4.96
CA ALA A 190 -4.72 17.02 -6.35
C ALA A 190 -3.86 15.77 -6.66
N ILE A 191 -2.63 15.71 -6.14
CA ILE A 191 -1.74 14.54 -6.25
C ILE A 191 -2.37 13.32 -5.57
N ILE A 192 -2.93 13.47 -4.36
CA ILE A 192 -3.63 12.39 -3.65
C ILE A 192 -4.86 11.94 -4.44
N GLY A 193 -5.64 12.88 -4.98
CA GLY A 193 -6.79 12.60 -5.83
C GLY A 193 -6.44 11.81 -7.08
N PHE A 194 -5.35 12.18 -7.76
CA PHE A 194 -4.82 11.43 -8.90
C PHE A 194 -4.32 10.04 -8.49
N ASN A 195 -3.47 9.92 -7.46
CA ASN A 195 -2.95 8.63 -7.00
C ASN A 195 -4.08 7.65 -6.65
N ASN A 196 -5.15 8.13 -6.02
CA ASN A 196 -6.35 7.35 -5.69
C ASN A 196 -7.09 6.80 -6.90
N THR A 197 -7.32 7.65 -7.89
CA THR A 197 -8.03 7.25 -9.11
C THR A 197 -7.14 6.36 -9.98
N PHE A 198 -5.85 6.69 -10.11
CA PHE A 198 -4.87 5.88 -10.82
C PHE A 198 -4.67 4.49 -10.20
N PHE A 199 -4.74 4.38 -8.88
CA PHE A 199 -4.74 3.08 -8.20
C PHE A 199 -5.93 2.19 -8.57
N LYS A 200 -7.10 2.78 -8.84
CA LYS A 200 -8.27 2.04 -9.34
C LYS A 200 -8.03 1.54 -10.77
N VAL A 201 -7.35 2.31 -11.62
CA VAL A 201 -6.93 1.85 -12.96
C VAL A 201 -6.08 0.59 -12.83
N LYS A 202 -5.03 0.61 -12.00
CA LYS A 202 -4.19 -0.57 -11.72
C LYS A 202 -5.07 -1.76 -11.30
N LEU A 203 -5.97 -1.54 -10.33
CA LEU A 203 -6.85 -2.59 -9.81
C LEU A 203 -7.68 -3.23 -10.92
N GLN A 204 -8.36 -2.43 -11.74
CA GLN A 204 -9.26 -2.92 -12.78
C GLN A 204 -8.50 -3.67 -13.87
N LEU A 205 -7.36 -3.13 -14.33
CA LEU A 205 -6.52 -3.80 -15.33
C LEU A 205 -6.05 -5.18 -14.85
N ILE A 206 -5.77 -5.32 -13.56
CA ILE A 206 -5.35 -6.59 -12.96
C ILE A 206 -6.53 -7.53 -12.73
N GLN A 207 -7.66 -7.04 -12.22
CA GLN A 207 -8.89 -7.83 -12.03
C GLN A 207 -9.41 -8.41 -13.34
N MET A 208 -9.25 -7.70 -14.46
CA MET A 208 -9.56 -8.22 -15.78
C MET A 208 -8.76 -9.47 -16.15
N GLN A 209 -7.53 -9.61 -15.64
CA GLN A 209 -6.63 -10.74 -15.93
C GLN A 209 -6.64 -11.83 -14.86
N LEU A 210 -6.76 -11.46 -13.57
CA LEU A 210 -6.83 -12.38 -12.43
C LEU A 210 -8.23 -12.94 -12.19
N LYS A 211 -9.02 -13.22 -13.25
CA LYS A 211 -10.40 -13.72 -13.09
C LYS A 211 -10.49 -15.01 -12.27
N ASN A 212 -9.42 -15.83 -12.28
CA ASN A 212 -9.33 -17.09 -11.56
C ASN A 212 -8.43 -17.01 -10.31
N GLY A 213 -8.02 -15.81 -9.89
CA GLY A 213 -7.20 -15.59 -8.70
C GLY A 213 -5.69 -15.62 -8.94
N LEU A 214 -4.94 -15.21 -7.91
CA LEU A 214 -3.47 -15.19 -7.88
C LEU A 214 -2.90 -16.62 -7.83
N GLY A 215 -3.57 -17.56 -7.16
CA GLY A 215 -3.13 -18.95 -7.08
C GLY A 215 -2.98 -19.63 -8.44
N GLU A 216 -3.91 -19.41 -9.36
CA GLU A 216 -3.84 -19.95 -10.73
C GLU A 216 -2.70 -19.30 -11.51
N ALA A 217 -2.57 -17.98 -11.43
CA ALA A 217 -1.48 -17.22 -12.07
C ALA A 217 -0.08 -17.73 -11.66
N ILE A 218 0.10 -17.98 -10.36
CA ILE A 218 1.34 -18.55 -9.82
C ILE A 218 1.53 -19.99 -10.30
N SER A 219 0.46 -20.80 -10.34
CA SER A 219 0.52 -22.18 -10.85
C SER A 219 0.98 -22.23 -12.31
N GLU A 220 0.46 -21.35 -13.16
CA GLU A 220 0.86 -21.23 -14.56
C GLU A 220 2.34 -20.82 -14.70
N MET A 221 2.79 -19.86 -13.89
CA MET A 221 4.21 -19.47 -13.83
C MET A 221 5.08 -20.67 -13.45
N ILE A 222 4.74 -21.39 -12.38
CA ILE A 222 5.48 -22.59 -11.95
C ILE A 222 5.49 -23.67 -13.03
N ALA A 223 4.37 -23.89 -13.72
CA ALA A 223 4.31 -24.82 -14.84
C ALA A 223 5.24 -24.41 -15.99
N ASN A 224 5.36 -23.11 -16.28
CA ASN A 224 6.30 -22.61 -17.27
C ASN A 224 7.76 -22.72 -16.81
N ILE A 225 8.05 -22.52 -15.53
CA ILE A 225 9.39 -22.78 -14.98
C ILE A 225 9.73 -24.27 -15.09
N LYS A 226 8.80 -25.18 -14.77
CA LYS A 226 8.99 -26.65 -14.89
C LYS A 226 9.39 -27.10 -16.29
N LYS A 227 8.90 -26.42 -17.34
CA LYS A 227 9.29 -26.70 -18.74
C LYS A 227 10.76 -26.37 -19.03
N LEU A 228 11.34 -25.43 -18.28
CA LEU A 228 12.72 -24.95 -18.44
C LEU A 228 13.68 -25.59 -17.42
N VAL A 229 13.18 -25.86 -16.22
CA VAL A 229 13.91 -26.37 -15.05
C VAL A 229 13.11 -27.54 -14.47
N SER A 230 13.39 -28.75 -14.97
CA SER A 230 12.57 -29.95 -14.74
C SER A 230 12.59 -30.50 -13.31
N ASP A 231 13.56 -30.09 -12.49
CA ASP A 231 13.76 -30.51 -11.10
C ASP A 231 13.12 -29.58 -10.06
N ILE A 232 12.41 -28.51 -10.49
CA ILE A 232 11.76 -27.57 -9.57
C ILE A 232 10.64 -28.26 -8.77
N LYS A 233 10.71 -28.13 -7.43
CA LYS A 233 9.75 -28.69 -6.47
C LYS A 233 9.42 -27.63 -5.42
N PRO A 234 8.56 -26.66 -5.75
CA PRO A 234 8.28 -25.58 -4.85
C PRO A 234 7.57 -26.07 -3.59
N THR A 235 7.97 -25.54 -2.45
CA THR A 235 7.34 -25.70 -1.14
C THR A 235 7.14 -24.32 -0.53
N LEU A 236 6.20 -24.22 0.41
CA LEU A 236 5.99 -23.00 1.18
C LEU A 236 5.81 -23.40 2.64
N LYS A 237 6.73 -22.96 3.51
CA LYS A 237 6.50 -23.04 4.95
C LYS A 237 5.57 -21.90 5.33
N VAL A 238 4.43 -22.25 5.90
CA VAL A 238 3.40 -21.29 6.32
C VAL A 238 3.07 -21.50 7.79
N ASN A 239 3.11 -20.43 8.59
CA ASN A 239 2.50 -20.39 9.91
C ASN A 239 1.61 -19.15 10.03
N LEU A 240 0.28 -19.39 10.04
CA LEU A 240 -0.74 -18.34 10.12
C LEU A 240 -1.31 -18.16 11.54
N ALA A 241 -0.91 -19.01 12.50
CA ALA A 241 -1.53 -19.07 13.82
C ALA A 241 -1.27 -17.80 14.65
N LYS A 242 -0.09 -17.20 14.47
CA LYS A 242 0.37 -16.04 15.24
C LYS A 242 0.32 -14.71 14.48
N ILE A 243 -0.43 -14.66 13.37
CA ILE A 243 -0.65 -13.41 12.63
C ILE A 243 -1.15 -12.27 13.54
N PRO A 244 -2.09 -12.50 14.48
CA PRO A 244 -2.53 -11.45 15.41
C PRO A 244 -1.42 -10.92 16.35
N GLU A 245 -0.38 -11.72 16.58
CA GLU A 245 0.82 -11.35 17.36
C GLU A 245 1.89 -10.67 16.50
N GLY A 246 1.63 -10.49 15.20
CA GLY A 246 2.58 -9.91 14.24
C GLY A 246 3.61 -10.93 13.71
N GLU A 247 3.46 -12.21 14.07
CA GLU A 247 4.31 -13.29 13.58
C GLU A 247 3.64 -13.97 12.37
N LEU A 248 4.18 -13.71 11.18
CA LEU A 248 3.81 -14.40 9.94
C LEU A 248 5.05 -15.11 9.38
N GLU A 249 5.03 -16.43 9.36
CA GLU A 249 6.07 -17.21 8.70
C GLU A 249 5.59 -17.60 7.30
N LEU A 250 6.23 -17.05 6.28
CA LEU A 250 6.01 -17.33 4.86
C LEU A 250 7.37 -17.51 4.20
N ILE A 251 7.84 -18.77 4.14
CA ILE A 251 9.18 -19.08 3.61
C ILE A 251 9.01 -19.97 2.38
N PRO A 252 9.06 -19.40 1.17
CA PRO A 252 9.05 -20.15 -0.08
C PRO A 252 10.42 -20.78 -0.33
N ASP A 253 10.39 -21.99 -0.88
CA ASP A 253 11.56 -22.67 -1.42
C ASP A 253 11.16 -23.25 -2.78
N LEU A 254 11.95 -23.00 -3.83
CA LEU A 254 11.67 -23.54 -5.16
C LEU A 254 12.20 -24.97 -5.34
N GLY A 255 12.94 -25.50 -4.37
CA GLY A 255 13.50 -26.85 -4.38
C GLY A 255 14.67 -27.02 -5.36
N VAL A 256 15.19 -25.92 -5.91
CA VAL A 256 16.33 -25.85 -6.83
C VAL A 256 17.15 -24.59 -6.56
N SER A 257 18.42 -24.62 -6.96
CA SER A 257 19.29 -23.44 -6.86
C SER A 257 18.70 -22.25 -7.62
N VAL A 258 18.62 -21.09 -6.95
CA VAL A 258 18.15 -19.83 -7.53
C VAL A 258 19.00 -19.38 -8.71
N GLN A 259 20.30 -19.71 -8.74
CA GLN A 259 21.20 -19.43 -9.87
C GLN A 259 20.80 -20.23 -11.13
N LYS A 260 20.32 -21.48 -10.96
CA LYS A 260 19.81 -22.27 -12.10
C LYS A 260 18.61 -21.59 -12.73
N ILE A 261 17.68 -21.10 -11.92
CA ILE A 261 16.53 -20.31 -12.37
C ILE A 261 17.00 -19.02 -13.02
N ALA A 262 17.90 -18.28 -12.37
CA ALA A 262 18.44 -17.02 -12.90
C ALA A 262 19.14 -17.19 -14.26
N ASN A 263 19.76 -18.34 -14.53
CA ASN A 263 20.45 -18.57 -15.81
C ASN A 263 19.54 -19.14 -16.90
N THR A 264 18.44 -19.78 -16.54
CA THR A 264 17.60 -20.55 -17.49
C THR A 264 16.29 -19.84 -17.83
N CYS A 265 15.68 -19.16 -16.86
CA CYS A 265 14.36 -18.57 -17.03
C CYS A 265 14.42 -17.24 -17.80
N PRO A 266 13.38 -16.91 -18.58
CA PRO A 266 13.29 -15.62 -19.27
C PRO A 266 13.10 -14.45 -18.30
N LYS A 267 13.39 -13.23 -18.75
CA LYS A 267 13.27 -11.98 -17.97
C LYS A 267 11.90 -11.84 -17.29
N LYS A 268 10.81 -12.19 -17.97
CA LYS A 268 9.44 -12.14 -17.43
C LYS A 268 9.31 -12.98 -16.15
N VAL A 269 9.74 -14.23 -16.19
CA VAL A 269 9.68 -15.14 -15.04
C VAL A 269 10.53 -14.59 -13.88
N LYS A 270 11.70 -14.02 -14.17
CA LYS A 270 12.53 -13.39 -13.13
C LYS A 270 11.80 -12.22 -12.48
N LYS A 271 11.20 -11.32 -13.27
CA LYS A 271 10.38 -10.21 -12.78
C LYS A 271 9.21 -10.71 -11.91
N CYS A 272 8.58 -11.84 -12.26
CA CYS A 272 7.54 -12.44 -11.40
C CYS A 272 8.11 -12.86 -10.04
N LEU A 273 9.26 -13.54 -10.05
CA LEU A 273 9.91 -14.01 -8.83
C LEU A 273 10.40 -12.85 -7.96
N ASP A 274 10.91 -11.79 -8.57
CA ASP A 274 11.31 -10.56 -7.87
C ASP A 274 10.08 -9.88 -7.24
N ALA A 275 8.94 -9.83 -7.95
CA ALA A 275 7.71 -9.27 -7.38
C ALA A 275 7.15 -10.13 -6.23
N LEU A 276 7.31 -11.46 -6.28
CA LEU A 276 6.84 -12.36 -5.23
C LEU A 276 7.76 -12.39 -4.00
N PHE A 277 9.07 -12.47 -4.21
CA PHE A 277 10.08 -12.81 -3.20
C PHE A 277 11.14 -11.71 -2.98
N GLY A 278 11.09 -10.65 -3.78
CA GLY A 278 11.97 -9.49 -3.74
C GLY A 278 13.17 -9.60 -4.68
N GLU A 279 13.76 -8.44 -5.02
CA GLU A 279 14.76 -8.31 -6.09
C GLU A 279 16.07 -9.07 -5.83
N LYS A 280 16.36 -9.40 -4.57
CA LYS A 280 17.59 -10.13 -4.23
C LYS A 280 17.38 -11.63 -4.20
N PHE A 281 16.14 -12.13 -4.24
CA PHE A 281 15.83 -13.55 -4.11
C PHE A 281 16.63 -14.41 -5.09
N LEU A 282 16.72 -14.01 -6.36
CA LEU A 282 17.45 -14.78 -7.38
C LEU A 282 18.98 -14.76 -7.24
N THR A 283 19.51 -13.88 -6.39
CA THR A 283 20.96 -13.74 -6.13
C THR A 283 21.37 -14.30 -4.77
N THR A 284 20.58 -14.09 -3.73
CA THR A 284 20.89 -14.45 -2.34
C THR A 284 20.10 -15.67 -1.85
N GLY A 285 19.01 -16.03 -2.53
CA GLY A 285 18.06 -17.02 -2.03
C GLY A 285 17.23 -16.53 -0.84
N ASP A 286 17.29 -15.24 -0.50
CA ASP A 286 16.52 -14.65 0.60
C ASP A 286 15.10 -14.32 0.11
N PRO A 287 14.07 -15.06 0.56
CA PRO A 287 12.69 -14.83 0.12
C PRO A 287 12.00 -13.68 0.87
N MET A 288 12.68 -13.07 1.83
CA MET A 288 12.23 -11.87 2.56
C MET A 288 12.96 -10.62 2.07
N SER A 289 13.58 -10.69 0.88
CA SER A 289 14.22 -9.53 0.30
C SER A 289 13.19 -8.43 0.00
N GLU A 290 13.64 -7.18 0.12
CA GLU A 290 12.79 -6.00 0.03
C GLU A 290 12.01 -5.92 -1.29
N GLY A 291 10.82 -5.32 -1.22
CA GLY A 291 9.95 -5.09 -2.39
C GLY A 291 9.09 -6.29 -2.82
N GLY A 292 9.36 -7.50 -2.30
CA GLY A 292 8.56 -8.69 -2.60
C GLY A 292 7.24 -8.78 -1.82
N LEU A 293 6.23 -9.43 -2.41
CA LEU A 293 4.95 -9.69 -1.77
C LEU A 293 5.08 -10.33 -0.38
N VAL A 294 5.96 -11.33 -0.23
CA VAL A 294 6.19 -12.01 1.06
C VAL A 294 6.62 -11.02 2.14
N ALA A 295 7.62 -10.19 1.87
CA ALA A 295 8.11 -9.19 2.81
C ALA A 295 7.00 -8.17 3.20
N THR A 296 6.19 -7.73 2.23
CA THR A 296 5.11 -6.77 2.49
C THR A 296 3.94 -7.35 3.30
N LEU A 297 3.62 -8.63 3.14
CA LEU A 297 2.60 -9.31 3.96
C LEU A 297 3.07 -9.41 5.42
N ILE A 298 4.35 -9.73 5.64
CA ILE A 298 4.95 -9.82 6.98
C ILE A 298 4.97 -8.43 7.65
N ASP A 299 5.39 -7.38 6.94
CA ASP A 299 5.38 -6.00 7.46
C ASP A 299 3.96 -5.55 7.83
N THR A 300 2.97 -5.84 6.98
CA THR A 300 1.56 -5.55 7.28
C THR A 300 1.09 -6.26 8.54
N ALA A 301 1.38 -7.57 8.68
CA ALA A 301 0.97 -8.33 9.85
C ALA A 301 1.53 -7.73 11.15
N LYS A 302 2.81 -7.33 11.13
CA LYS A 302 3.48 -6.68 12.26
C LYS A 302 2.81 -5.36 12.65
N GLN A 303 2.55 -4.49 11.67
CA GLN A 303 1.95 -3.18 11.96
C GLN A 303 0.50 -3.30 12.44
N CYS A 304 -0.27 -4.24 11.87
CA CYS A 304 -1.61 -4.54 12.36
C CYS A 304 -1.60 -5.04 13.81
N ALA A 305 -0.62 -5.89 14.18
CA ALA A 305 -0.46 -6.36 15.55
C ALA A 305 -0.04 -5.23 16.52
N GLU A 306 0.86 -4.34 16.09
CA GLU A 306 1.24 -3.15 16.87
C GLU A 306 0.01 -2.26 17.15
N LEU A 307 -0.81 -1.98 16.13
CA LEU A 307 -2.02 -1.21 16.29
C LEU A 307 -3.02 -1.91 17.23
N MET A 308 -3.14 -3.24 17.14
CA MET A 308 -3.99 -4.00 18.04
C MET A 308 -3.51 -3.92 19.50
N SER A 309 -2.19 -3.99 19.74
CA SER A 309 -1.60 -3.83 21.08
C SER A 309 -1.92 -2.45 21.64
N LYS A 310 -1.60 -1.39 20.89
CA LYS A 310 -1.86 -0.01 21.31
C LYS A 310 -3.34 0.24 21.57
N PHE A 311 -4.22 -0.29 20.70
CA PHE A 311 -5.66 -0.21 20.92
C PHE A 311 -6.08 -0.91 22.23
N ASN A 312 -5.54 -2.09 22.51
CA ASN A 312 -5.88 -2.83 23.74
C ASN A 312 -5.40 -2.14 25.02
N GLU A 313 -4.28 -1.42 24.96
CA GLU A 313 -3.73 -0.66 26.10
C GLU A 313 -4.60 0.54 26.49
N VAL A 314 -5.33 1.12 25.55
CA VAL A 314 -6.02 2.42 25.71
C VAL A 314 -7.54 2.36 25.55
N LYS A 315 -8.11 1.23 25.09
CA LYS A 315 -9.56 1.07 24.84
C LYS A 315 -10.44 1.44 26.03
N ASP A 316 -9.99 1.15 27.24
CA ASP A 316 -10.76 1.40 28.46
C ASP A 316 -10.77 2.90 28.78
N GLY A 317 -9.63 3.57 28.62
CA GLY A 317 -9.51 5.04 28.76
C GLY A 317 -10.34 5.79 27.72
N ILE A 318 -10.31 5.34 26.46
CA ILE A 318 -11.13 5.93 25.38
C ILE A 318 -12.62 5.71 25.66
N THR A 319 -13.02 4.53 26.14
CA THR A 319 -14.43 4.26 26.49
C THR A 319 -14.87 5.15 27.67
N ALA A 320 -14.01 5.32 28.68
CA ALA A 320 -14.27 6.15 29.84
C ALA A 320 -14.51 7.64 29.48
N LEU A 321 -13.90 8.16 28.42
CA LEU A 321 -14.16 9.54 27.95
C LEU A 321 -15.64 9.82 27.71
N THR A 322 -16.41 8.82 27.28
CA THR A 322 -17.83 9.00 26.94
C THR A 322 -18.77 8.89 28.14
N SER A 323 -18.23 8.59 29.33
CA SER A 323 -19.02 8.30 30.53
C SER A 323 -19.57 9.56 31.23
N ASP A 324 -18.88 10.71 31.10
CA ASP A 324 -19.34 11.98 31.66
C ASP A 324 -19.26 13.13 30.64
N PRO A 325 -20.33 13.32 29.84
CA PRO A 325 -20.43 14.41 28.88
C PRO A 325 -20.33 15.81 29.51
N SER A 326 -20.71 15.98 30.78
CA SER A 326 -20.71 17.30 31.43
C SER A 326 -19.30 17.71 31.81
N ALA A 327 -18.51 16.78 32.37
CA ALA A 327 -17.09 16.98 32.64
C ALA A 327 -16.31 17.33 31.38
N LEU A 328 -16.62 16.71 30.24
CA LEU A 328 -16.00 17.05 28.95
C LEU A 328 -16.30 18.48 28.50
N VAL A 329 -17.50 19.01 28.76
CA VAL A 329 -17.83 20.41 28.45
C VAL A 329 -17.05 21.37 29.33
N GLU A 330 -16.91 21.07 30.62
CA GLU A 330 -16.14 21.89 31.57
C GLU A 330 -14.66 21.91 31.20
N GLN A 331 -14.07 20.75 30.98
CA GLN A 331 -12.67 20.63 30.56
C GLN A 331 -12.41 21.32 29.20
N ALA A 332 -13.34 21.23 28.25
CA ALA A 332 -13.23 21.94 26.97
C ALA A 332 -13.28 23.47 27.14
N LYS A 333 -14.08 23.99 28.08
CA LYS A 333 -14.10 25.42 28.42
C LYS A 333 -12.81 25.85 29.10
N GLU A 334 -12.27 25.03 30.01
CA GLU A 334 -10.96 25.26 30.63
C GLU A 334 -9.82 25.28 29.60
N ALA A 335 -9.98 24.50 28.51
CA ALA A 335 -9.09 24.51 27.34
C ALA A 335 -9.19 25.77 26.48
N GLY A 336 -10.05 26.73 26.84
CA GLY A 336 -10.28 27.94 26.07
C GLY A 336 -11.11 27.72 24.81
N MET A 337 -11.81 26.58 24.67
CA MET A 337 -12.76 26.41 23.57
C MET A 337 -13.97 27.34 23.78
N ASP A 338 -14.49 27.88 22.68
CA ASP A 338 -15.69 28.71 22.74
C ASP A 338 -16.91 27.90 23.25
N PRO A 339 -17.91 28.56 23.87
CA PRO A 339 -19.03 27.86 24.49
C PRO A 339 -19.79 26.92 23.55
N MET A 340 -19.90 27.27 22.26
CA MET A 340 -20.64 26.45 21.29
C MET A 340 -19.84 25.21 20.90
N THR A 341 -18.52 25.35 20.73
CA THR A 341 -17.62 24.22 20.47
C THR A 341 -17.51 23.31 21.68
N ALA A 342 -17.41 23.86 22.89
CA ALA A 342 -17.38 23.09 24.13
C ALA A 342 -18.67 22.26 24.31
N MET A 343 -19.85 22.83 24.05
CA MET A 343 -21.13 22.09 24.11
C MET A 343 -21.22 20.95 23.08
N LYS A 344 -20.56 21.08 21.92
CA LYS A 344 -20.53 20.05 20.87
C LYS A 344 -19.43 19.01 21.07
N PHE A 345 -18.47 19.28 21.96
CA PHE A 345 -17.29 18.46 22.17
C PHE A 345 -17.63 17.02 22.60
N PRO A 346 -18.56 16.77 23.55
CA PRO A 346 -18.91 15.41 23.94
C PRO A 346 -19.47 14.58 22.78
N GLY A 347 -20.31 15.18 21.93
CA GLY A 347 -20.86 14.49 20.76
C GLY A 347 -19.77 14.08 19.75
N LYS A 348 -18.75 14.93 19.57
CA LYS A 348 -17.58 14.61 18.72
C LYS A 348 -16.73 13.51 19.34
N VAL A 349 -16.46 13.57 20.64
CA VAL A 349 -15.72 12.53 21.36
C VAL A 349 -16.43 11.19 21.23
N THR A 350 -17.72 11.12 21.53
CA THR A 350 -18.52 9.88 21.40
C THR A 350 -18.50 9.30 19.98
N ALA A 351 -18.59 10.15 18.96
CA ALA A 351 -18.49 9.69 17.57
C ALA A 351 -17.12 9.09 17.25
N ASN A 352 -16.04 9.74 17.69
CA ASN A 352 -14.67 9.27 17.49
C ASN A 352 -14.39 7.99 18.28
N VAL A 353 -14.86 7.88 19.51
CA VAL A 353 -14.76 6.64 20.31
C VAL A 353 -15.46 5.49 19.60
N LYS A 354 -16.69 5.71 19.10
CA LYS A 354 -17.42 4.68 18.36
C LYS A 354 -16.66 4.20 17.12
N GLN A 355 -15.98 5.09 16.40
CA GLN A 355 -15.13 4.72 15.27
C GLN A 355 -13.87 3.97 15.71
N ALA A 356 -13.17 4.45 16.74
CA ALA A 356 -11.98 3.78 17.28
C ALA A 356 -12.30 2.36 17.74
N LEU A 357 -13.47 2.11 18.33
CA LEU A 357 -13.92 0.78 18.75
C LEU A 357 -14.17 -0.20 17.58
N GLN A 358 -14.21 0.27 16.33
CA GLN A 358 -14.26 -0.60 15.14
C GLN A 358 -12.88 -1.17 14.76
N THR A 359 -11.79 -0.66 15.34
CA THR A 359 -10.41 -1.07 15.02
C THR A 359 -10.23 -2.60 15.02
N PRO A 360 -10.67 -3.36 16.05
CA PRO A 360 -10.51 -4.81 16.05
C PRO A 360 -11.18 -5.51 14.86
N LEU A 361 -12.36 -5.05 14.42
CA LEU A 361 -13.09 -5.64 13.30
C LEU A 361 -12.40 -5.37 11.95
N ILE A 362 -11.87 -4.16 11.80
CA ILE A 362 -11.06 -3.78 10.64
C ILE A 362 -9.80 -4.64 10.59
N LEU A 363 -9.05 -4.72 11.69
CA LEU A 363 -7.84 -5.52 11.79
C LEU A 363 -8.09 -7.01 11.54
N ALA A 364 -9.20 -7.57 12.06
CA ALA A 364 -9.57 -8.95 11.82
C ALA A 364 -9.83 -9.23 10.32
N SER A 365 -10.47 -8.28 9.62
CA SER A 365 -10.69 -8.38 8.18
C SER A 365 -9.37 -8.33 7.41
N LEU A 366 -8.42 -7.50 7.84
CA LEU A 366 -7.09 -7.42 7.24
C LEU A 366 -6.27 -8.69 7.45
N PHE A 367 -6.27 -9.24 8.68
CA PHE A 367 -5.63 -10.52 8.95
C PHE A 367 -6.23 -11.65 8.12
N LYS A 368 -7.55 -11.64 7.89
CA LYS A 368 -8.19 -12.57 6.96
C LYS A 368 -7.65 -12.40 5.54
N THR A 369 -7.56 -11.17 5.01
CA THR A 369 -6.99 -10.93 3.68
C THR A 369 -5.54 -11.42 3.57
N ILE A 370 -4.70 -11.19 4.59
CA ILE A 370 -3.32 -11.72 4.62
C ILE A 370 -3.33 -13.25 4.55
N LYS A 371 -4.21 -13.91 5.31
CA LYS A 371 -4.37 -15.37 5.27
C LYS A 371 -4.83 -15.86 3.91
N ASP A 372 -5.79 -15.18 3.29
CA ASP A 372 -6.31 -15.53 1.96
C ASP A 372 -5.20 -15.43 0.89
N VAL A 373 -4.42 -14.34 0.88
CA VAL A 373 -3.30 -14.16 -0.06
C VAL A 373 -2.19 -15.18 0.21
N ALA A 374 -1.85 -15.46 1.47
CA ALA A 374 -0.89 -16.50 1.83
C ALA A 374 -1.37 -17.90 1.38
N GLY A 375 -2.68 -18.17 1.49
CA GLY A 375 -3.32 -19.38 1.01
C GLY A 375 -3.24 -19.52 -0.51
N GLU A 376 -3.49 -18.44 -1.25
CA GLU A 376 -3.35 -18.41 -2.71
C GLU A 376 -1.89 -18.63 -3.14
N LEU A 377 -0.93 -18.01 -2.44
CA LEU A 377 0.50 -18.24 -2.66
C LEU A 377 0.88 -19.72 -2.41
N SER A 378 0.39 -20.31 -1.32
CA SER A 378 0.61 -21.73 -1.01
C SER A 378 0.04 -22.64 -2.08
N SER A 379 -1.22 -22.42 -2.45
CA SER A 379 -1.92 -23.19 -3.49
C SER A 379 -1.18 -23.10 -4.82
N GLY A 380 -0.80 -21.89 -5.22
CA GLY A 380 -0.14 -21.64 -6.50
C GLY A 380 1.27 -22.23 -6.60
N LEU A 381 2.07 -22.14 -5.52
CA LEU A 381 3.42 -22.68 -5.52
C LEU A 381 3.44 -24.20 -5.47
N THR A 382 2.63 -24.79 -4.58
CA THR A 382 2.75 -26.21 -4.22
C THR A 382 1.74 -27.11 -4.95
N GLY A 383 0.67 -26.54 -5.51
CA GLY A 383 -0.45 -27.29 -6.07
C GLY A 383 -1.37 -27.92 -5.01
N ALA A 384 -1.10 -27.72 -3.72
CA ALA A 384 -1.97 -28.19 -2.63
C ALA A 384 -2.97 -27.08 -2.28
N ALA A 385 -4.26 -27.32 -2.54
CA ALA A 385 -5.33 -26.46 -2.03
C ALA A 385 -5.29 -26.48 -0.49
N GLY A 386 -4.96 -25.33 0.10
CA GLY A 386 -5.22 -24.94 1.48
C GLY A 386 -5.26 -26.03 2.55
N ALA A 387 -4.12 -26.63 2.91
CA ALA A 387 -3.97 -27.24 4.24
C ALA A 387 -3.74 -26.18 5.34
N ALA A 388 -3.73 -24.89 4.99
CA ALA A 388 -3.49 -23.78 5.91
C ALA A 388 -4.77 -23.15 6.49
N ALA A 389 -5.97 -23.62 6.08
CA ALA A 389 -7.24 -23.07 6.55
C ALA A 389 -7.73 -23.66 7.89
N ASP A 390 -7.26 -24.85 8.28
CA ASP A 390 -7.72 -25.57 9.47
C ASP A 390 -6.62 -25.73 10.53
N ALA A 391 -6.29 -24.63 11.19
CA ALA A 391 -5.73 -24.67 12.54
C ALA A 391 -6.22 -23.43 13.32
N ALA A 392 -7.53 -23.37 13.54
CA ALA A 392 -8.12 -22.60 14.64
C ALA A 392 -8.00 -23.44 15.94
N PRO A 393 -7.98 -22.79 17.12
CA PRO A 393 -9.19 -22.16 17.65
C PRO A 393 -9.25 -20.64 17.51
#